data_AF-A0A1Q3AXY1-F1
#
_entry.id   AF-A0A1Q3AXY1-F1
#
_cell.length_a   1.000
_cell.length_b   1.000
_cell.length_c   1.000
_cell.angle_alpha   90.00
_cell.angle_beta   90.00
_cell.angle_gamma   90.00
#
_symmetry.space_group_name_H-M   'P 1'
#
loop_
_entity.id
_entity.type
_entity.pdbx_description
1 polymer ?
#
loop_
_entity_poly.entity_id
_entity_poly.type
_entity_poly.pdbx_seq_one_letter_code
_entity_poly.pdbx_strand_id
1 'polypeptide(L)'
;MKTPLVGFAGKTVHPLESIDLSVITGLSPCQTQVQKTFLVIDTPSPYNAIIGRPRQNPMEAIVSTRHLLVKFPTRFGVGNIRGDQEAARQCYQTATKFL
;
A
#
# COMPACT_ATOMS: atom_id res chain seq x y z
N MET A 1 19.35 1.46 13.39
CA MET A 1 18.97 0.04 13.20
C MET A 1 17.59 -0.02 12.58
N LYS A 2 17.38 -0.78 11.51
CA LYS A 2 16.05 -0.96 10.89
C LYS A 2 15.28 -2.00 11.71
N THR A 3 14.13 -1.63 12.24
CA THR A 3 13.29 -2.55 13.02
C THR A 3 12.84 -3.70 12.12
N PRO A 4 13.01 -4.96 12.54
CA PRO A 4 12.54 -6.11 11.76
C PRO A 4 11.02 -6.09 11.63
N LEU A 5 10.51 -6.49 10.47
CA LEU A 5 9.09 -6.68 10.22
C LEU A 5 8.67 -8.05 10.74
N VAL A 6 7.90 -8.08 11.82
CA VAL A 6 7.40 -9.31 12.43
C VAL A 6 6.00 -9.61 11.91
N GLY A 7 5.75 -10.87 11.53
CA GLY A 7 4.44 -11.33 11.04
C GLY A 7 4.20 -11.07 9.55
N PHE A 8 5.20 -10.53 8.83
CA PHE A 8 5.15 -10.44 7.38
C PHE A 8 5.38 -11.83 6.79
N ALA A 9 4.43 -12.35 6.03
CA ALA A 9 4.44 -13.72 5.50
C ALA A 9 4.69 -14.79 6.60
N GLY A 10 4.17 -14.57 7.82
CA GLY A 10 4.35 -15.49 8.95
C GLY A 10 5.79 -15.56 9.49
N LYS A 11 6.69 -14.68 9.05
CA LYS A 11 8.10 -14.69 9.40
C LYS A 11 8.56 -13.33 9.92
N THR A 12 9.77 -13.31 10.47
CA THR A 12 10.51 -12.09 10.77
C THR A 12 11.36 -11.74 9.56
N VAL A 13 11.12 -10.58 8.94
CA VAL A 13 11.86 -10.10 7.77
C VAL A 13 12.70 -8.89 8.15
N HIS A 14 13.99 -8.93 7.83
CA HIS A 14 14.90 -7.82 8.04
C HIS A 14 14.93 -6.93 6.79
N PRO A 15 14.57 -5.63 6.90
CA PRO A 15 14.69 -4.72 5.77
C PRO A 15 16.13 -4.57 5.31
N LEU A 16 16.35 -4.68 4.00
CA LEU A 16 17.62 -4.38 3.36
C LEU A 16 17.91 -2.89 3.51
N GLU A 17 16.95 -2.08 3.08
CA GLU A 17 17.08 -0.64 3.08
C GLU A 17 15.80 0.15 3.29
N SER A 18 15.98 1.46 3.38
CA SER A 18 14.89 2.43 3.48
C SER A 18 15.09 3.41 2.34
N ILE A 19 14.05 3.62 1.54
CA ILE A 19 14.09 4.51 0.38
C ILE A 19 12.94 5.52 0.49
N ASP A 20 13.21 6.77 0.10
CA ASP A 20 12.18 7.80 0.02
C ASP A 20 11.60 7.83 -1.39
N LEU A 21 10.29 7.59 -1.50
CA LEU A 21 9.58 7.59 -2.76
C LEU A 21 8.47 8.63 -2.74
N SER A 22 8.30 9.30 -3.88
CA SER A 22 7.14 10.13 -4.16
C SER A 22 6.01 9.25 -4.69
N VAL A 23 4.93 9.13 -3.93
CA VAL A 23 3.75 8.34 -4.30
C VAL A 23 2.69 9.27 -4.86
N ILE A 24 2.36 9.09 -6.14
CA ILE A 24 1.25 9.78 -6.80
C ILE A 24 0.04 8.85 -6.77
N THR A 25 -1.10 9.38 -6.32
CA THR A 25 -2.31 8.62 -6.01
C THR A 25 -3.51 9.31 -6.65
N GLY A 26 -4.30 8.58 -7.42
CA GLY A 26 -5.46 9.10 -8.16
C GLY A 26 -5.17 9.42 -9.61
N LEU A 27 -6.12 10.13 -10.23
CA LEU A 27 -6.05 10.60 -11.61
C LEU A 27 -6.36 12.09 -11.64
N SER A 28 -5.74 12.82 -12.56
CA SER A 28 -6.02 14.25 -12.77
C SER A 28 -7.51 14.49 -13.07
N PRO A 29 -8.14 15.53 -12.49
CA PRO A 29 -7.56 16.54 -11.61
C PRO A 29 -7.45 16.10 -10.13
N CYS A 30 -8.18 15.06 -9.72
CA CYS A 30 -8.26 14.60 -8.34
C CYS A 30 -7.14 13.62 -7.95
N GLN A 31 -5.89 14.08 -8.04
CA GLN A 31 -4.70 13.34 -7.61
C GLN A 31 -4.00 14.02 -6.43
N THR A 32 -3.25 13.24 -5.67
CA THR A 32 -2.36 13.72 -4.60
C THR A 32 -0.98 13.11 -4.75
N GLN A 33 0.03 13.83 -4.26
CA GLN A 33 1.42 13.38 -4.26
C GLN A 33 1.93 13.51 -2.83
N VAL A 34 2.46 12.42 -2.29
CA VAL A 34 3.05 12.40 -0.94
C VAL A 34 4.42 11.77 -0.97
N GLN A 35 5.35 12.32 -0.20
CA GLN A 35 6.63 11.67 0.06
C GLN A 35 6.46 10.65 1.19
N LYS A 36 7.00 9.45 0.99
CA LYS A 36 6.92 8.37 1.98
C LYS A 36 8.19 7.54 1.95
N THR A 37 8.72 7.27 3.13
CA THR A 37 9.81 6.31 3.31
C THR A 37 9.25 4.88 3.27
N PHE A 38 9.81 4.05 2.41
CA PHE A 38 9.50 2.62 2.29
C PHE A 38 10.66 1.79 2.82
N LEU A 39 10.32 0.64 3.41
CA LEU A 39 11.29 -0.41 3.72
C LEU A 39 11.39 -1.35 2.53
N VAL A 40 12.60 -1.53 2.02
CA VAL A 40 12.91 -2.49 0.96
C VAL A 40 13.20 -3.84 1.61
N ILE A 41 12.46 -4.85 1.20
CA ILE A 41 12.62 -6.23 1.64
C ILE A 41 12.83 -7.12 0.42
N ASP A 42 13.72 -8.10 0.56
CA ASP A 42 13.91 -9.16 -0.43
C ASP A 42 13.18 -10.41 0.06
N THR A 43 11.89 -10.48 -0.24
CA THR A 43 11.03 -11.60 0.17
C THR A 43 9.95 -11.81 -0.88
N PRO A 44 9.68 -13.06 -1.29
CA PRO A 44 8.57 -13.36 -2.19
C PRO A 44 7.25 -12.81 -1.63
N SER A 45 6.57 -11.97 -2.41
CA SER A 45 5.33 -11.30 -2.03
C SER A 45 4.45 -11.12 -3.27
N PRO A 46 3.12 -11.30 -3.15
CA PRO A 46 2.19 -10.97 -4.23
C PRO A 46 1.97 -9.45 -4.38
N TYR A 47 2.59 -8.64 -3.51
CA TYR A 47 2.51 -7.19 -3.51
C TYR A 47 3.88 -6.57 -3.79
N ASN A 48 3.90 -5.59 -4.69
CA ASN A 48 5.09 -4.81 -5.02
C ASN A 48 5.40 -3.74 -3.95
N ALA A 49 4.36 -3.18 -3.32
CA ALA A 49 4.49 -2.17 -2.28
C ALA A 49 3.29 -2.25 -1.32
N ILE A 50 3.53 -1.97 -0.05
CA ILE A 50 2.50 -1.93 0.99
C ILE A 50 2.49 -0.56 1.62
N ILE A 51 1.36 0.13 1.49
CA ILE A 51 1.15 1.40 2.16
C ILE A 51 0.46 1.10 3.48
N GLY A 52 1.14 1.46 4.58
CA GLY A 52 0.64 1.25 5.93
C GLY A 52 -0.67 1.96 6.24
N ARG A 53 -1.13 1.83 7.49
CA ARG A 53 -2.48 2.22 7.91
C ARG A 53 -2.86 3.66 7.51
N PRO A 54 -4.09 3.89 7.04
CA PRO A 54 -4.51 5.21 6.54
C PRO A 54 -4.49 6.33 7.58
N ARG A 55 -4.64 6.00 8.87
CA ARG A 55 -4.70 6.99 9.97
C ARG A 55 -3.42 7.81 10.16
N GLN A 56 -2.29 7.31 9.67
CA GLN A 56 -1.00 8.01 9.67
C GLN A 56 -0.53 8.37 8.25
N ASN A 57 -1.44 8.25 7.27
CA ASN A 57 -1.10 8.49 5.89
C ASN A 57 -1.31 9.98 5.57
N PRO A 58 -0.30 10.70 5.06
CA PRO A 58 -0.44 12.10 4.63
C PRO A 58 -1.48 12.30 3.52
N MET A 59 -1.96 11.22 2.88
CA MET A 59 -3.06 11.31 1.91
C MET A 59 -4.45 11.39 2.57
N GLU A 60 -4.58 11.26 3.90
CA GLU A 60 -5.88 11.23 4.61
C GLU A 60 -6.89 10.22 4.00
N ALA A 61 -6.35 9.09 3.54
CA ALA A 61 -7.11 8.13 2.77
C ALA A 61 -8.14 7.36 3.64
N ILE A 62 -9.30 7.07 3.08
CA ILE A 62 -10.32 6.19 3.62
C ILE A 62 -10.38 4.96 2.73
N VAL A 63 -10.14 3.79 3.31
CA VAL A 63 -10.12 2.50 2.58
C VAL A 63 -11.40 1.73 2.88
N SER A 64 -12.09 1.31 1.83
CA SER A 64 -13.21 0.39 1.90
C SER A 64 -12.80 -0.96 1.30
N THR A 65 -12.45 -1.92 2.17
CA THR A 65 -12.04 -3.26 1.75
C THR A 65 -13.13 -3.97 0.97
N ARG A 66 -14.40 -3.84 1.39
CA ARG A 66 -15.56 -4.45 0.72
C ARG A 66 -15.70 -4.02 -0.75
N HIS A 67 -15.41 -2.76 -1.03
CA HIS A 67 -15.57 -2.19 -2.38
C HIS A 67 -14.25 -2.08 -3.13
N LEU A 68 -13.13 -2.53 -2.50
CA LEU A 68 -11.77 -2.28 -2.95
C LEU A 68 -11.57 -0.83 -3.38
N LEU A 69 -12.02 0.12 -2.57
CA LEU A 69 -12.04 1.54 -2.92
C LEU A 69 -11.23 2.32 -1.91
N VAL A 70 -10.34 3.17 -2.38
CA VAL A 70 -9.64 4.17 -1.57
C VAL A 70 -10.14 5.54 -1.98
N LYS A 71 -10.58 6.33 -1.01
CA LYS A 71 -10.95 7.74 -1.18
C LYS A 71 -9.96 8.62 -0.44
N PHE A 72 -9.68 9.81 -0.96
CA PHE A 72 -8.82 10.78 -0.29
C PHE A 72 -9.21 12.20 -0.69
N PRO A 73 -9.07 13.18 0.22
CA PRO A 73 -9.29 14.57 -0.12
C PRO A 73 -8.21 15.09 -1.07
N THR A 74 -8.60 15.95 -2.00
CA THR A 74 -7.71 16.73 -2.86
C THR A 74 -8.26 18.15 -2.97
N ARG A 75 -7.43 19.09 -3.42
CA ARG A 75 -7.86 20.47 -3.68
C ARG A 75 -8.96 20.60 -4.75
N PHE A 76 -9.18 19.57 -5.56
CA PHE A 76 -10.17 19.53 -6.63
C PHE A 76 -11.39 18.64 -6.31
N GLY A 77 -11.53 18.21 -5.05
CA GLY A 77 -12.59 17.31 -4.59
C GLY A 77 -12.05 15.97 -4.09
N VAL A 78 -12.85 14.91 -4.19
CA VAL A 78 -12.47 13.59 -3.68
C VAL A 78 -11.82 12.75 -4.77
N GLY A 79 -10.56 12.38 -4.56
CA GLY A 79 -9.86 11.39 -5.37
C GLY A 79 -10.31 9.97 -5.03
N ASN A 80 -10.34 9.09 -6.04
CA ASN A 80 -10.74 7.70 -5.89
C ASN A 80 -9.71 6.78 -6.56
N ILE A 81 -9.33 5.71 -5.88
CA ILE A 81 -8.65 4.56 -6.50
C ILE A 81 -9.54 3.35 -6.32
N ARG A 82 -9.94 2.76 -7.44
CA ARG A 82 -10.68 1.51 -7.46
C ARG A 82 -9.71 0.37 -7.72
N GLY A 83 -9.68 -0.59 -6.81
CA GLY A 83 -8.96 -1.83 -6.98
C GLY A 83 -9.68 -2.75 -7.97
N ASP A 84 -8.89 -3.58 -8.63
CA ASP A 84 -9.37 -4.66 -9.46
C ASP A 84 -9.75 -5.86 -8.58
N GLN A 85 -11.02 -6.29 -8.67
CA GLN A 85 -11.51 -7.42 -7.90
C GLN A 85 -10.91 -8.75 -8.34
N GLU A 86 -10.63 -8.93 -9.62
CA GLU A 86 -10.04 -10.16 -10.12
C GLU A 86 -8.59 -10.27 -9.66
N ALA A 87 -7.80 -9.22 -9.87
CA ALA A 87 -6.43 -9.17 -9.39
C ALA A 87 -6.36 -9.34 -7.86
N ALA A 88 -7.26 -8.72 -7.09
CA ALA A 88 -7.31 -8.88 -5.64
C ALA A 88 -7.60 -10.34 -5.22
N ARG A 89 -8.49 -11.04 -5.93
CA ARG A 89 -8.76 -12.47 -5.68
C ARG A 89 -7.54 -13.34 -6.01
N GLN A 90 -6.88 -13.07 -7.13
CA GLN A 90 -5.65 -13.78 -7.53
C GLN A 90 -4.51 -13.55 -6.52
N CYS A 91 -4.32 -12.31 -6.07
CA CYS A 91 -3.36 -11.98 -5.01
C CYS A 91 -3.69 -12.73 -3.71
N TYR A 92 -4.96 -12.79 -3.30
CA TYR A 92 -5.36 -13.51 -2.09
C TYR A 92 -5.05 -15.01 -2.19
N GLN A 93 -5.42 -15.65 -3.30
CA GLN A 93 -5.12 -17.07 -3.55
C GLN A 93 -3.62 -17.35 -3.57
N THR A 94 -2.83 -16.42 -4.10
CA THR A 94 -1.37 -16.53 -4.17
C THR A 94 -0.75 -16.31 -2.79
N ALA A 95 -1.22 -15.32 -2.03
CA ALA A 95 -0.76 -15.04 -0.66
C ALA A 95 -0.97 -16.24 0.26
N THR A 96 -2.10 -16.93 0.15
CA THR A 96 -2.38 -18.15 0.93
C THR A 96 -1.49 -19.34 0.59
N LYS A 97 -0.75 -19.32 -0.53
CA LYS A 97 0.26 -20.36 -0.83
C LYS A 97 1.58 -20.11 -0.10
N PHE A 98 1.80 -18.90 0.39
CA PHE A 98 3.02 -18.49 1.10
C PHE A 98 2.83 -18.40 2.62
N LEU A 99 1.60 -18.60 3.10
CA LEU A 99 1.25 -18.85 4.51
C LEU A 99 1.21 -20.36 4.76
#